data_AF-A0A1A8KDN5-F1
#
_entry.id   AF-A0A1A8KDN5-F1
#
_cell.length_a   1.000
_cell.length_b   1.000
_cell.length_c   1.000
_cell.angle_alpha   90.00
_cell.angle_beta   90.00
_cell.angle_gamma   90.00
#
_symmetry.space_group_name_H-M   'P 1'
#
loop_
_entity.id
_entity.type
_entity.pdbx_description
1 polymer ?
#
loop_
_entity_poly.entity_id
_entity_poly.type
_entity_poly.pdbx_seq_one_letter_code
_entity_poly.pdbx_strand_id
1 'polypeptide(L)' 'SGRMIDMRVAELKADEYMLIHTIKTKEEGTSTVSKLYGRAEELAAPVKEKFKQLALRTGSLAENIVFLPKNGECPA' A
#
# COMPACT_ATOMS: atom_id res chain seq x y z
N SER A 1 -19.91 16.05 -8.85
CA SER A 1 -19.19 16.10 -7.57
C SER A 1 -17.73 15.74 -7.78
N GLY A 2 -16.81 16.33 -6.99
CA GLY A 2 -15.37 16.17 -7.20
C GLY A 2 -14.81 14.98 -6.42
N ARG A 3 -14.11 14.07 -7.10
CA ARG A 3 -13.28 13.05 -6.45
C ARG A 3 -11.90 13.64 -6.17
N MET A 4 -11.48 13.67 -4.92
CA MET A 4 -10.10 14.05 -4.56
C MET A 4 -9.27 12.81 -4.24
N ILE A 5 -8.05 12.77 -4.75
CA ILE A 5 -7.07 11.72 -4.48
C ILE A 5 -5.78 12.42 -4.06
N ASP A 6 -5.37 12.20 -2.82
CA ASP A 6 -4.05 12.61 -2.32
C ASP A 6 -3.19 11.35 -2.21
N MET A 7 -2.12 11.29 -3.01
CA MET A 7 -1.19 10.17 -3.03
C MET A 7 0.18 10.64 -2.54
N ARG A 8 0.71 9.94 -1.54
CA ARG A 8 1.99 10.26 -0.90
C ARG A 8 2.91 9.07 -0.93
N VAL A 9 4.14 9.29 -1.38
CA VAL A 9 5.23 8.32 -1.22
C VAL A 9 5.73 8.43 0.21
N ALA A 10 5.48 7.40 1.02
CA ALA A 10 5.91 7.34 2.42
C ALA A 10 7.38 6.94 2.54
N GLU A 11 7.82 6.03 1.66
CA GLU A 11 9.22 5.59 1.59
C GLU A 11 9.51 5.07 0.17
N LEU A 12 10.70 5.38 -0.33
CA LEU A 12 11.17 4.91 -1.62
C LEU A 12 12.59 4.35 -1.48
N LYS A 13 12.76 3.11 -1.92
CA LYS A 13 14.06 2.52 -2.22
C LYS A 13 13.98 1.97 -3.63
N ALA A 14 14.37 2.78 -4.62
CA ALA A 14 14.02 2.60 -6.02
C ALA A 14 14.28 1.20 -6.60
N ASP A 15 15.38 0.57 -6.15
CA ASP A 15 15.84 -0.74 -6.61
C ASP A 15 15.15 -1.91 -5.88
N GLU A 16 14.39 -1.66 -4.82
CA GLU A 16 13.80 -2.70 -3.98
C GLU A 16 12.29 -2.56 -3.81
N TYR A 17 11.82 -1.43 -3.29
CA TYR A 17 10.41 -1.24 -2.98
C TYR A 17 9.98 0.23 -2.88
N MET A 18 8.66 0.43 -2.88
CA MET A 18 8.02 1.71 -2.61
C MET A 18 6.81 1.51 -1.70
N LEU A 19 6.69 2.35 -0.68
CA LEU A 19 5.51 2.46 0.18
C LEU A 19 4.73 3.71 -0.19
N ILE A 20 3.46 3.52 -0.55
CA ILE A 20 2.53 4.61 -0.87
C ILE A 20 1.39 4.60 0.15
N HIS A 21 0.96 5.79 0.55
CA HIS A 21 -0.32 6.01 1.21
C HIS A 21 -1.21 6.91 0.35
N THR A 22 -2.45 6.50 0.13
CA THR A 22 -3.43 7.26 -0.65
C THR A 22 -4.66 7.54 0.19
N ILE A 23 -5.09 8.81 0.22
CA ILE A 23 -6.36 9.25 0.77
C ILE A 23 -7.31 9.54 -0.39
N LYS A 24 -8.50 8.94 -0.38
CA LYS A 24 -9.52 9.11 -1.41
C LYS A 24 -10.77 9.69 -0.76
N THR A 25 -11.18 10.87 -1.21
CA THR A 25 -12.41 11.52 -0.74
C THR A 25 -13.43 11.57 -1.87
N LYS A 26 -14.64 11.11 -1.56
CA LYS A 26 -15.82 11.07 -2.42
C LYS A 26 -17.05 11.49 -1.62
N GLU A 27 -18.20 11.63 -2.27
CA GLU A 27 -19.48 11.95 -1.59
C GLU A 27 -19.83 10.93 -0.51
N GLU A 28 -19.59 9.65 -0.76
CA GLU A 28 -19.82 8.54 0.17
C GLU A 28 -18.85 8.50 1.37
N GLY A 29 -17.83 9.37 1.38
CA GLY A 29 -16.88 9.50 2.48
C GLY A 29 -15.42 9.44 2.06
N THR A 30 -14.55 9.29 3.06
CA THR A 30 -13.10 9.18 2.89
C THR A 30 -12.64 7.74 3.15
N SER A 31 -11.85 7.19 2.24
CA SER A 31 -11.15 5.91 2.42
C SER A 31 -9.65 6.10 2.22
N THR A 32 -8.87 5.21 2.83
CA THR A 32 -7.42 5.20 2.65
C THR A 32 -6.95 3.87 2.10
N VAL A 33 -5.84 3.90 1.36
CA VAL A 33 -5.19 2.69 0.85
C VAL A 33 -3.70 2.87 0.98
N SER A 34 -3.05 1.96 1.69
CA SER A 34 -1.60 1.83 1.72
C SER A 34 -1.16 0.71 0.78
N LYS A 35 -0.09 0.91 0.01
CA LYS A 35 0.44 -0.08 -0.93
C LYS A 35 1.94 -0.27 -0.73
N LEU A 36 2.37 -1.53 -0.81
CA LEU A 36 3.77 -1.92 -0.93
C LEU A 36 4.00 -2.47 -2.34
N TYR A 37 4.80 -1.76 -3.12
CA TYR A 37 5.28 -2.23 -4.42
C TYR A 37 6.69 -2.77 -4.27
N GLY A 38 6.95 -3.99 -4.74
CA GLY A 38 8.27 -4.61 -4.74
C GLY A 38 8.82 -4.76 -6.17
N ARG A 39 10.15 -4.75 -6.30
CA ARG A 39 10.83 -5.20 -7.53
C ARG A 39 10.96 -6.73 -7.62
N ALA A 40 10.98 -7.40 -6.47
CA ALA A 40 10.95 -8.85 -6.35
C ALA A 40 9.55 -9.33 -5.95
N GLU A 41 9.20 -10.56 -6.36
CA GLU A 41 7.95 -11.22 -5.95
C GLU A 41 7.89 -11.49 -4.44
N GLU A 42 9.05 -11.75 -3.83
CA GLU A 42 9.19 -11.97 -2.40
C GLU A 42 10.01 -10.84 -1.77
N LEU A 43 9.41 -10.14 -0.81
CA LEU A 43 10.06 -9.05 -0.11
C LEU A 43 10.53 -9.49 1.28
N ALA A 44 11.65 -8.95 1.73
CA ALA A 44 12.21 -9.26 3.03
C ALA A 44 11.22 -8.94 4.17
N ALA A 45 11.23 -9.76 5.23
CA ALA A 45 10.35 -9.59 6.39
C ALA A 45 10.37 -8.16 6.99
N PRO A 46 11.52 -7.46 7.10
CA PRO A 46 11.54 -6.08 7.58
C PRO A 46 10.76 -5.10 6.69
N VAL A 47 10.74 -5.30 5.36
CA VAL A 47 9.98 -4.46 4.43
C VAL A 47 8.49 -4.69 4.60
N LYS A 48 8.08 -5.96 4.76
CA LYS A 48 6.69 -6.31 5.09
C LYS A 48 6.24 -5.72 6.42
N GLU A 49 7.12 -5.67 7.41
CA GLU A 49 6.83 -5.05 8.71
C GLU A 49 6.64 -3.54 8.58
N LYS A 50 7.51 -2.84 7.83
CA LYS A 50 7.33 -1.41 7.53
C LYS A 50 5.97 -1.11 6.90
N PHE A 51 5.51 -1.97 5.98
CA PHE A 51 4.17 -1.85 5.38
C PHE A 51 3.05 -2.00 6.41
N LYS A 52 3.12 -3.02 7.29
CA LYS A 52 2.14 -3.19 8.37
C LYS A 52 2.09 -1.96 9.29
N GLN A 53 3.26 -1.47 9.70
CA GLN A 53 3.37 -0.29 10.56
C GLN A 53 2.83 0.98 9.90
N LEU A 54 3.07 1.16 8.59
CA LEU A 54 2.46 2.25 7.83
C LEU A 54 0.93 2.11 7.82
N ALA A 55 0.40 0.95 7.45
CA ALA A 55 -1.04 0.71 7.36
C ALA A 55 -1.76 0.99 8.69
N LEU A 56 -1.26 0.42 9.79
CA LEU A 56 -1.79 0.63 11.15
C LEU A 56 -1.75 2.11 11.55
N ARG A 57 -0.59 2.77 11.38
CA ARG A 57 -0.43 4.20 11.71
C ARG A 57 -1.39 5.10 10.93
N THR A 58 -1.75 4.70 9.72
CA THR A 58 -2.69 5.43 8.85
C THR A 58 -4.16 5.02 9.00
N GLY A 59 -4.48 4.24 10.04
CA GLY A 59 -5.85 3.91 10.42
C GLY A 59 -6.43 2.63 9.81
N SER A 60 -5.62 1.79 9.16
CA SER A 60 -6.08 0.46 8.75
C SER A 60 -6.20 -0.47 9.96
N LEU A 61 -7.25 -1.29 10.00
CA LEU A 61 -7.35 -2.40 10.95
C LEU A 61 -6.40 -3.53 10.54
N ALA A 62 -5.89 -4.29 11.51
CA ALA A 62 -4.93 -5.37 11.25
C ALA A 62 -5.47 -6.43 10.29
N GLU A 63 -6.76 -6.78 10.40
CA GLU A 63 -7.46 -7.71 9.51
C GLU A 63 -7.56 -7.24 8.05
N ASN A 64 -7.47 -5.93 7.81
CA ASN A 64 -7.52 -5.34 6.46
C ASN A 64 -6.13 -5.26 5.80
N ILE A 65 -5.08 -5.74 6.47
CA ILE A 65 -3.71 -5.76 5.93
C ILE A 65 -3.45 -7.13 5.28
N VAL A 66 -3.42 -7.14 3.95
CA VAL A 66 -3.27 -8.37 3.15
C VAL A 66 -2.02 -8.30 2.29
N PHE A 67 -1.26 -9.40 2.25
CA PHE A 67 -0.24 -9.63 1.23
C PHE A 67 -0.86 -10.47 0.13
N LEU A 68 -0.79 -9.99 -1.10
CA LEU A 68 -1.36 -10.70 -2.25
C LEU A 68 -0.61 -12.03 -2.47
N PRO A 69 -1.32 -13.11 -2.83
CA PRO A 69 -0.70 -14.38 -3.17
C PRO A 69 0.12 -14.24 -4.46
N LYS A 70 1.11 -15.11 -4.64
CA LYS A 70 1.84 -15.22 -5.91
C LYS A 70 0.88 -15.77 -6.96
N ASN A 71 0.75 -15.08 -8.08
CA ASN A 71 -0.02 -15.55 -9.23
C ASN A 71 0.89 -15.56 -10.46
N GLY A 72 0.92 -16.69 -11.18
CA GLY A 72 1.66 -16.83 -12.44
C GLY A 72 0.85 -16.42 -13.67
N GLU A 73 -0.44 -16.09 -13.49
CA GLU A 73 -1.32 -15.61 -14.54
C GLU A 73 -1.34 -14.07 -14.60
N CYS A 74 -1.57 -13.53 -15.80
CA CYS A 74 -1.51 -12.09 -16.09
C CYS A 74 -0.16 -11.43 -15.70
N PRO A 75 0.97 -11.89 -16.30
CA PRO A 75 2.23 -11.18 -16.16
C PRO A 75 2.09 -9.75 -16.70
N ALA A 76 2.80 -8.81 -16.06
CA ALA A 76 2.76 -7.38 -16.38
C ALA A 76 3.26 -7.06 -17.80
#